data_AF-A0A2V9AWS9-F1
#
_entry.id   AF-A0A2V9AWS9-F1
#
_cell.length_a   1.000
_cell.length_b   1.000
_cell.length_c   1.000
_cell.angle_alpha   90.00
_cell.angle_beta   90.00
_cell.angle_gamma   90.00
#
_symmetry.space_group_name_H-M   'P 1'
#
loop_
_entity.id
_entity.type
_entity.pdbx_description
1 polymer ?
#
loop_
_entity_poly.entity_id
_entity_poly.type
_entity_poly.pdbx_seq_one_letter_code
_entity_poly.pdbx_strand_id
1 'polypeptide(L)'
;MILNGAEIGKLEDSMNKALFRITMTGMFALAMLAVSQPVRAQERLIADIPFVFTAGKMTLPAGEYRVEKLADDSAALLIQRTDGSAAMAVITFTASSNAPQAKSKLVFHRYADRYFLSQIWVAGNTRGRQLQKSPQEKEQTSLLARNGKPDQVTIVASLYSPKP
;
A
#
# COMPACT_ATOMS: atom_id res chain seq x y z
N MET A 1 34.63 38.23 58.74
CA MET A 1 33.21 38.67 58.72
C MET A 1 32.40 37.40 58.56
N ILE A 2 31.88 36.84 59.66
CA ILE A 2 31.16 35.56 59.65
C ILE A 2 29.70 35.87 59.32
N LEU A 3 29.19 35.29 58.24
CA LEU A 3 27.81 35.47 57.78
C LEU A 3 26.83 35.03 58.88
N ASN A 4 25.89 35.92 59.22
CA ASN A 4 24.88 35.70 60.25
C ASN A 4 23.91 34.58 59.81
N GLY A 5 23.49 33.71 60.74
CA GLY A 5 22.62 32.56 60.45
C GLY A 5 21.31 32.91 59.74
N ALA A 6 20.84 34.16 59.88
CA ALA A 6 19.69 34.67 59.15
C ALA A 6 19.93 34.85 57.64
N GLU A 7 21.16 35.16 57.20
CA GLU A 7 21.50 35.26 55.77
C GLU A 7 21.67 33.89 55.11
N ILE A 8 22.18 32.91 55.86
CA ILE A 8 22.34 31.53 55.39
C ILE A 8 20.95 30.92 55.08
N GLY A 9 19.99 31.07 56.00
CA GLY A 9 18.63 30.55 55.80
C GLY A 9 17.85 31.22 54.65
N LYS A 10 18.14 32.50 54.36
CA LYS A 10 17.52 33.22 53.24
C LYS A 10 18.07 32.77 51.88
N LEU A 11 19.36 32.38 51.83
CA LEU A 11 19.98 31.78 50.65
C LEU A 11 19.42 30.38 50.37
N GLU A 12 19.21 29.55 51.41
CA GLU A 12 18.62 28.22 51.29
C GLU A 12 17.16 28.25 50.81
N ASP A 13 16.32 29.15 51.34
CA ASP A 13 14.91 29.29 50.87
C ASP A 13 14.85 29.78 49.42
N SER A 14 15.74 30.71 49.03
CA SER A 14 15.84 31.19 47.65
C SER A 14 16.29 30.10 46.69
N MET A 15 17.25 29.26 47.08
CA MET A 15 17.74 28.14 46.27
C MET A 15 16.67 27.06 46.11
N ASN A 16 15.91 26.75 47.16
CA ASN A 16 14.84 25.75 47.11
C ASN A 16 13.65 26.23 46.25
N LYS A 17 13.29 27.52 46.32
CA LYS A 17 12.27 28.11 45.42
C LYS A 17 12.74 28.18 43.96
N ALA A 18 14.00 28.50 43.71
CA ALA A 18 14.56 28.51 42.36
C ALA A 18 14.60 27.09 41.77
N LEU A 19 15.01 26.10 42.56
CA LEU A 19 15.04 24.69 42.17
C LEU A 19 13.64 24.14 41.86
N PHE A 20 12.63 24.52 42.66
CA PHE A 20 11.23 24.16 42.42
C PHE A 20 10.64 24.81 41.16
N ARG A 21 11.02 26.05 40.84
CA ARG A 21 10.58 26.75 39.62
C ARG A 21 11.22 26.16 38.36
N ILE A 22 12.48 25.75 38.43
CA ILE A 22 13.19 25.13 37.30
C ILE A 22 12.63 23.73 37.00
N THR A 23 12.34 22.94 38.04
CA THR A 23 11.72 21.60 37.88
C THR A 23 10.28 21.68 37.37
N MET A 24 9.48 22.67 37.80
CA MET A 24 8.10 22.83 37.35
C MET A 24 7.98 23.36 35.90
N THR A 25 8.98 24.11 35.42
CA THR A 25 9.00 24.63 34.04
C THR A 25 9.58 23.62 33.03
N GLY A 26 10.50 22.75 33.46
CA GLY A 26 11.10 21.73 32.59
C GLY A 26 10.15 20.58 32.22
N MET A 27 9.18 20.26 33.07
CA MET A 27 8.30 19.10 32.89
C MET A 27 7.12 19.34 31.92
N PHE A 28 6.86 20.59 31.54
CA PHE A 28 5.80 20.94 30.58
C PHE A 28 6.28 20.94 29.12
N ALA A 29 7.61 20.97 28.88
CA ALA A 29 8.19 21.06 27.54
C ALA A 29 8.35 19.71 26.81
N LEU A 30 8.14 18.57 27.50
CA LEU A 30 8.40 17.24 26.95
C LEU A 30 7.14 16.50 26.43
N ALA A 31 5.96 17.10 26.53
CA ALA A 31 4.69 16.41 26.30
C ALA A 31 4.12 16.49 24.86
N MET A 32 4.80 17.14 23.90
CA MET A 32 4.21 17.40 22.57
C MET A 32 5.03 16.91 21.37
N LEU A 33 5.79 15.83 21.52
CA LEU A 33 6.22 15.05 20.36
C LEU A 33 5.15 13.99 20.05
N ALA A 34 3.98 14.46 19.60
CA ALA A 34 3.06 13.59 18.88
C ALA A 34 3.76 13.20 17.58
N VAL A 35 4.43 12.04 17.57
CA VAL A 35 4.97 11.45 16.36
C VAL A 35 3.76 11.08 15.50
N SER A 36 3.37 11.98 14.60
CA SER A 36 2.51 11.65 13.49
C SER A 36 3.28 10.66 12.63
N GLN A 37 3.09 9.36 12.89
CA GLN A 37 3.56 8.32 11.99
C GLN A 37 2.90 8.63 10.64
N PRO A 38 3.65 8.86 9.56
CA PRO A 38 3.04 8.91 8.25
C PRO A 38 2.43 7.54 8.02
N VAL A 39 1.10 7.45 8.04
CA VAL A 39 0.40 6.29 7.49
C VAL A 39 0.78 6.29 6.02
N ARG A 40 1.76 5.48 5.68
CA ARG A 40 2.11 5.18 4.30
C ARG A 40 0.87 4.50 3.75
N ALA A 41 0.05 5.27 3.02
CA ALA A 41 -1.11 4.74 2.35
C ALA A 41 -0.61 3.67 1.38
N GLN A 42 -0.66 2.40 1.81
CA GLN A 42 -0.46 1.30 0.90
C GLN A 42 -1.51 1.48 -0.20
N GLU A 43 -1.05 1.69 -1.44
CA GLU A 43 -1.91 1.88 -2.61
C GLU A 43 -2.75 0.61 -2.81
N ARG A 44 -3.87 0.56 -2.10
CA ARG A 44 -4.81 -0.54 -2.11
C ARG A 44 -5.86 -0.22 -3.16
N LEU A 45 -6.00 -1.10 -4.13
CA LEU A 45 -6.98 -0.97 -5.21
C LEU A 45 -8.18 -1.87 -4.94
N ILE A 46 -9.37 -1.41 -5.32
CA ILE A 46 -10.60 -2.21 -5.36
C ILE A 46 -11.09 -2.27 -6.81
N ALA A 47 -11.42 -3.46 -7.30
CA ALA A 47 -11.97 -3.68 -8.63
C ALA A 47 -13.08 -4.74 -8.60
N ASP A 48 -14.20 -4.45 -9.24
CA ASP A 48 -15.27 -5.43 -9.49
C ASP A 48 -15.01 -6.15 -10.81
N ILE A 49 -14.75 -7.46 -10.74
CA ILE A 49 -14.35 -8.28 -11.89
C ILE A 49 -15.52 -9.21 -12.26
N PRO A 50 -16.19 -9.02 -13.41
CA PRO A 50 -17.44 -9.69 -13.74
C PRO A 50 -17.27 -11.11 -14.33
N PHE A 51 -16.07 -11.68 -14.25
CA PHE A 51 -15.75 -12.98 -14.84
C PHE A 51 -14.74 -13.75 -13.97
N VAL A 52 -14.70 -15.07 -14.19
CA VAL A 52 -13.65 -15.93 -13.64
C VAL A 52 -12.32 -15.60 -14.32
N PHE A 53 -11.25 -15.47 -13.54
CA PHE A 53 -9.92 -15.11 -14.07
C PHE A 53 -8.80 -15.86 -13.39
N THR A 54 -7.66 -16.00 -14.06
CA THR A 54 -6.45 -16.58 -13.49
C THR A 54 -5.46 -15.48 -13.12
N ALA A 55 -4.95 -15.54 -11.89
CA ALA A 55 -3.84 -14.71 -11.42
C ALA A 55 -2.72 -15.62 -10.89
N GLY A 56 -1.52 -15.52 -11.47
CA GLY A 56 -0.41 -16.40 -11.12
C GLY A 56 -0.73 -17.87 -11.43
N LYS A 57 -1.00 -18.67 -10.40
CA LYS A 57 -1.29 -20.12 -10.53
C LYS A 57 -2.73 -20.49 -10.16
N MET A 58 -3.54 -19.52 -9.74
CA MET A 58 -4.88 -19.77 -9.22
C MET A 58 -5.94 -19.14 -10.11
N THR A 59 -7.02 -19.90 -10.34
CA THR A 59 -8.26 -19.40 -10.93
C THR A 59 -9.15 -18.87 -9.80
N LEU A 60 -9.60 -17.64 -9.96
CA LEU A 60 -10.36 -16.85 -9.00
C LEU A 60 -11.76 -16.57 -9.57
N PRO A 61 -12.82 -16.68 -8.75
CA PRO A 61 -14.19 -16.44 -9.20
C PRO A 61 -14.45 -14.94 -9.48
N ALA A 62 -15.53 -14.65 -10.19
CA ALA A 62 -16.02 -13.27 -10.36
C ALA A 62 -16.38 -12.62 -9.01
N GLY A 63 -16.22 -11.30 -8.93
CA GLY A 63 -16.61 -10.48 -7.79
C GLY A 63 -15.64 -9.33 -7.53
N GLU A 64 -15.78 -8.73 -6.36
CA GLU A 64 -14.96 -7.59 -5.93
C GLU A 64 -13.63 -8.06 -5.30
N TYR A 65 -12.52 -7.52 -5.80
CA TYR A 65 -11.18 -7.85 -5.33
C TYR A 65 -10.44 -6.61 -4.85
N ARG A 66 -9.72 -6.81 -3.75
CA ARG A 66 -8.69 -5.94 -3.24
C ARG A 66 -7.34 -6.38 -3.79
N VAL A 67 -6.56 -5.41 -4.24
CA VAL A 67 -5.17 -5.61 -4.65
C VAL A 67 -4.27 -4.70 -3.81
N GLU A 68 -3.28 -5.29 -3.14
CA GLU A 68 -2.36 -4.55 -2.28
C GLU A 68 -0.96 -5.16 -2.28
N LYS A 69 0.04 -4.38 -1.86
CA LYS A 69 1.41 -4.90 -1.68
C LYS A 69 1.49 -5.70 -0.38
N LEU A 70 2.22 -6.82 -0.38
CA LEU A 70 2.49 -7.57 0.86
C LEU A 70 3.43 -6.82 1.81
N ALA A 71 4.33 -6.02 1.25
CA ALA A 71 5.22 -5.11 1.98
C ALA A 71 5.58 -3.94 1.08
N ASP A 72 5.97 -2.80 1.67
CA ASP A 72 6.13 -1.52 0.96
C ASP A 72 7.06 -1.61 -0.28
N ASP A 73 8.15 -2.35 -0.15
CA ASP A 73 9.17 -2.57 -1.20
C ASP A 73 9.05 -3.93 -1.89
N SER A 74 7.93 -4.63 -1.72
CA SER A 74 7.75 -5.96 -2.29
C SER A 74 7.35 -5.93 -3.77
N ALA A 75 7.97 -6.83 -4.53
CA ALA A 75 7.52 -7.24 -5.87
C ALA A 75 6.24 -8.11 -5.82
N ALA A 76 5.85 -8.57 -4.63
CA ALA A 76 4.65 -9.37 -4.42
C ALA A 76 3.40 -8.50 -4.18
N LEU A 77 2.30 -8.88 -4.81
CA LEU A 77 0.97 -8.33 -4.57
C LEU A 77 0.03 -9.42 -4.03
N LEU A 78 -0.85 -9.05 -3.11
CA LEU A 78 -1.97 -9.87 -2.67
C LEU A 78 -3.19 -9.45 -3.47
N ILE A 79 -3.82 -10.42 -4.13
CA ILE A 79 -5.11 -10.26 -4.80
C ILE A 79 -6.10 -11.07 -3.97
N GLN A 80 -7.02 -10.41 -3.29
CA GLN A 80 -7.95 -11.05 -2.37
C GLN A 80 -9.35 -10.55 -2.61
N ARG A 81 -10.31 -11.47 -2.66
CA ARG A 81 -11.74 -11.15 -2.75
C ARG A 81 -12.19 -10.46 -1.47
N THR A 82 -13.06 -9.45 -1.57
CA THR A 82 -13.38 -8.61 -0.39
C THR A 82 -14.16 -9.34 0.70
N ASP A 83 -14.83 -10.45 0.36
CA ASP A 83 -15.48 -11.37 1.31
C ASP A 83 -14.51 -12.39 1.95
N GLY A 84 -13.24 -12.40 1.55
CA GLY A 84 -12.21 -13.32 2.05
C GLY A 84 -12.29 -14.74 1.48
N SER A 85 -13.21 -15.04 0.56
CA SER A 85 -13.43 -16.41 0.08
C SER A 85 -12.32 -16.92 -0.86
N ALA A 86 -11.51 -16.02 -1.43
CA ALA A 86 -10.45 -16.36 -2.35
C ALA A 86 -9.29 -15.36 -2.24
N ALA A 87 -8.05 -15.83 -2.30
CA ALA A 87 -6.86 -14.99 -2.28
C ALA A 87 -5.70 -15.65 -3.02
N MET A 88 -4.85 -14.84 -3.64
CA MET A 88 -3.62 -15.29 -4.28
C MET A 88 -2.53 -14.22 -4.17
N ALA A 89 -1.35 -14.62 -3.73
CA ALA A 89 -0.16 -13.78 -3.78
C ALA A 89 0.59 -14.00 -5.10
N VAL A 90 0.91 -12.92 -5.81
CA VAL A 90 1.57 -12.96 -7.12
C VAL A 90 2.86 -12.15 -7.12
N ILE A 91 3.92 -12.71 -7.70
CA ILE A 91 5.15 -11.95 -7.99
C ILE A 91 4.96 -11.19 -9.30
N THR A 92 5.36 -9.92 -9.29
CA THR A 92 5.19 -9.01 -10.41
C THR A 92 6.51 -8.32 -10.78
N PHE A 93 6.56 -7.81 -12.00
CA PHE A 93 7.65 -7.06 -12.57
C PHE A 93 7.20 -5.62 -12.82
N THR A 94 8.14 -4.69 -12.91
CA THR A 94 7.82 -3.31 -13.26
C THR A 94 7.32 -3.24 -14.70
N ALA A 95 6.14 -2.66 -14.89
CA ALA A 95 5.67 -2.19 -16.19
C ALA A 95 5.92 -0.68 -16.29
N SER A 96 6.23 -0.18 -17.47
CA SER A 96 6.47 1.25 -17.71
C SER A 96 5.55 1.78 -18.80
N SER A 97 5.06 3.00 -18.62
CA SER A 97 4.30 3.75 -19.61
C SER A 97 4.97 5.10 -19.88
N ASN A 98 4.84 5.59 -21.11
CA ASN A 98 5.39 6.88 -21.52
C ASN A 98 4.66 8.08 -20.87
N ALA A 99 3.45 7.87 -20.36
CA ALA A 99 2.65 8.91 -19.73
C ALA A 99 1.98 8.37 -18.45
N PRO A 100 1.69 9.25 -17.47
CA PRO A 100 0.88 8.90 -16.31
C PRO A 100 -0.44 8.26 -16.70
N GLN A 101 -0.85 7.21 -15.99
CA GLN A 101 -2.13 6.58 -16.26
C GLN A 101 -3.29 7.47 -15.79
N ALA A 102 -4.29 7.67 -16.65
CA ALA A 102 -5.46 8.49 -16.32
C ALA A 102 -6.36 7.85 -15.24
N LYS A 103 -6.37 6.52 -15.14
CA LYS A 103 -7.18 5.75 -14.18
C LYS A 103 -6.38 4.58 -13.64
N SER A 104 -6.67 4.21 -12.40
CA SER A 104 -6.26 2.91 -11.87
C SER A 104 -7.04 1.81 -12.58
N LYS A 105 -6.37 0.72 -12.97
CA LYS A 105 -6.99 -0.33 -13.77
C LYS A 105 -6.25 -1.65 -13.68
N LEU A 106 -7.00 -2.73 -13.88
CA LEU A 106 -6.49 -4.08 -14.10
C LEU A 106 -6.66 -4.41 -15.58
N VAL A 107 -5.59 -4.92 -16.21
CA VAL A 107 -5.59 -5.35 -17.61
C VAL A 107 -5.48 -6.86 -17.65
N PHE A 108 -6.33 -7.47 -18.46
CA PHE A 108 -6.43 -8.91 -18.63
C PHE A 108 -6.11 -9.27 -20.07
N HIS A 109 -5.33 -10.33 -20.28
CA HIS A 109 -5.32 -11.04 -21.54
C HIS A 109 -6.55 -11.94 -21.62
N ARG A 110 -7.25 -11.86 -22.74
CA ARG A 110 -8.42 -12.66 -23.02
C ARG A 110 -8.11 -13.62 -24.17
N TYR A 111 -8.41 -14.89 -23.93
CA TYR A 111 -8.32 -15.97 -24.90
C TYR A 111 -9.68 -16.67 -24.93
N ALA A 112 -10.51 -16.31 -25.91
CA ALA A 112 -11.93 -16.70 -25.97
C ALA A 112 -12.70 -16.32 -24.68
N ASP A 113 -13.02 -17.29 -23.82
CA ASP A 113 -13.74 -17.13 -22.56
C ASP A 113 -12.83 -17.14 -21.32
N ARG A 114 -11.50 -17.22 -21.51
CA ARG A 114 -10.51 -17.30 -20.44
C ARG A 114 -9.80 -15.97 -20.25
N TYR A 115 -9.70 -15.53 -19.00
CA TYR A 115 -9.12 -14.24 -18.62
C TYR A 115 -7.91 -14.44 -17.72
N PHE A 116 -6.80 -13.78 -18.03
CA PHE A 116 -5.56 -13.86 -17.27
C PHE A 116 -5.13 -12.44 -16.89
N LEU A 117 -4.99 -12.18 -15.60
CA LEU A 117 -4.53 -10.87 -15.13
C LEU A 117 -3.09 -10.65 -15.60
N SER A 118 -2.88 -9.63 -16.43
CA SER A 118 -1.57 -9.35 -17.04
C SER A 118 -0.90 -8.14 -16.42
N GLN A 119 -1.64 -7.06 -16.16
CA GLN A 119 -1.09 -5.83 -15.61
C GLN A 119 -2.03 -5.15 -14.62
N ILE A 120 -1.43 -4.39 -13.71
CA ILE A 120 -2.11 -3.51 -12.75
C ILE A 120 -1.47 -2.13 -12.85
N TRP A 121 -2.30 -1.12 -12.93
CA TRP A 121 -1.91 0.27 -13.09
C TRP A 121 -2.60 1.14 -12.04
N VAL A 122 -1.90 2.16 -11.55
CA VAL A 122 -2.41 3.16 -10.60
C VAL A 122 -2.47 4.51 -11.30
N ALA A 123 -3.56 5.25 -11.09
CA ALA A 123 -3.74 6.57 -11.67
C ALA A 123 -2.62 7.54 -11.23
N GLY A 124 -2.15 8.40 -12.12
CA GLY A 124 -1.05 9.34 -11.86
C GLY A 124 0.35 8.72 -11.95
N ASN A 125 0.47 7.39 -11.96
CA ASN A 125 1.76 6.71 -12.02
C ASN A 125 2.13 6.36 -13.48
N THR A 126 3.43 6.47 -13.80
CA THR A 126 4.03 5.97 -15.07
C THR A 126 4.55 4.53 -14.94
N ARG A 127 4.67 4.03 -13.71
CA ARG A 127 5.08 2.67 -13.39
C ARG A 127 3.88 1.85 -12.93
N GLY A 128 3.72 0.68 -13.53
CA GLY A 128 2.72 -0.31 -13.17
C GLY A 128 3.35 -1.64 -12.75
N ARG A 129 2.52 -2.66 -12.59
CA ARG A 129 2.93 -4.00 -12.19
C ARG A 129 2.47 -4.98 -13.26
N GLN A 130 3.36 -5.82 -13.75
CA GLN A 130 3.08 -6.85 -14.74
C GLN A 130 3.28 -8.23 -14.14
N LEU A 131 2.30 -9.11 -14.34
CA LEU A 131 2.39 -10.51 -13.93
C LEU A 131 3.09 -11.33 -15.02
N GLN A 132 3.80 -12.38 -14.59
CA GLN A 132 4.29 -13.39 -15.54
C GLN A 132 3.13 -14.22 -16.05
N LYS A 133 3.20 -14.61 -17.32
CA LYS A 133 2.22 -15.52 -17.90
C LYS A 133 2.19 -16.83 -17.13
N SER A 134 0.99 -17.24 -16.70
CA SER A 134 0.80 -18.54 -16.07
C SER A 134 1.13 -19.69 -17.04
N PRO A 135 1.43 -20.91 -16.56
CA PRO A 135 1.56 -22.07 -17.45
C PRO A 135 0.34 -22.25 -18.36
N GLN A 136 -0.87 -22.13 -17.80
CA GLN A 136 -2.13 -22.19 -18.54
C GLN A 136 -2.20 -21.10 -19.63
N GLU A 137 -1.76 -19.88 -19.34
CA GLU A 137 -1.74 -18.78 -20.31
C GLU A 137 -0.73 -19.02 -21.44
N LYS A 138 0.43 -19.60 -21.13
CA LYS A 138 1.44 -19.95 -22.14
C LYS A 138 0.91 -21.02 -23.10
N GLU A 139 0.17 -21.99 -22.60
CA GLU A 139 -0.54 -22.98 -23.42
C GLU A 139 -1.60 -22.33 -24.31
N GLN A 140 -2.42 -21.42 -23.78
CA GLN A 140 -3.38 -20.68 -24.63
C GLN A 140 -2.66 -19.85 -25.70
N THR A 141 -1.55 -19.22 -25.33
CA THR A 141 -0.74 -18.43 -26.26
C THR A 141 -0.15 -19.31 -27.35
N SER A 142 0.35 -20.52 -27.06
CA SER A 142 0.92 -21.39 -28.09
C SER A 142 -0.15 -21.94 -29.05
N LEU A 143 -1.36 -22.19 -28.56
CA LEU A 143 -2.51 -22.57 -29.40
C LEU A 143 -2.91 -21.42 -30.35
N LEU A 144 -2.79 -20.17 -29.90
CA LEU A 144 -3.15 -18.97 -30.67
C LEU A 144 -1.99 -18.32 -31.42
N ALA A 145 -0.74 -18.71 -31.17
CA ALA A 145 0.46 -18.18 -31.82
C ALA A 145 0.51 -18.47 -33.33
N ARG A 146 -0.40 -19.29 -33.84
CA ARG A 146 -0.66 -19.37 -35.27
C ARG A 146 -1.33 -18.09 -35.83
N ASN A 147 -2.02 -17.28 -35.01
CA ASN A 147 -2.93 -16.21 -35.47
C ASN A 147 -3.02 -14.89 -34.67
N GLY A 148 -2.27 -14.62 -33.58
CA GLY A 148 -2.20 -13.23 -33.07
C GLY A 148 -1.90 -13.00 -31.59
N LYS A 149 -1.84 -11.71 -31.20
CA LYS A 149 -1.76 -11.24 -29.81
C LYS A 149 -3.13 -11.47 -29.10
N PRO A 150 -3.16 -11.72 -27.78
CA PRO A 150 -4.42 -11.81 -27.05
C PRO A 150 -5.20 -10.49 -27.12
N ASP A 151 -6.52 -10.61 -27.11
CA ASP A 151 -7.39 -9.49 -26.84
C ASP A 151 -7.13 -8.98 -25.42
N GLN A 152 -7.30 -7.67 -25.21
CA GLN A 152 -7.14 -7.07 -23.89
C GLN A 152 -8.48 -6.59 -23.36
N VAL A 153 -8.75 -6.94 -22.09
CA VAL A 153 -9.90 -6.43 -21.34
C VAL A 153 -9.39 -5.59 -20.17
N THR A 154 -9.96 -4.42 -19.98
CA THR A 154 -9.57 -3.49 -18.92
C THR A 154 -10.72 -3.30 -17.94
N ILE A 155 -10.44 -3.51 -16.66
CA ILE A 155 -11.35 -3.21 -15.55
C ILE A 155 -10.81 -1.99 -14.82
N VAL A 156 -11.65 -0.97 -14.64
CA VAL A 156 -11.28 0.23 -13.87
C VAL A 156 -11.30 -0.13 -12.39
N ALA A 157 -10.28 0.30 -11.67
CA ALA A 157 -10.16 0.15 -10.22
C ALA A 157 -10.31 1.50 -9.53
N SER A 158 -10.82 1.49 -8.31
CA SER A 158 -10.79 2.63 -7.39
C SER A 158 -9.65 2.47 -6.39
N LEU A 159 -9.10 3.58 -5.92
CA LEU A 159 -8.22 3.57 -4.75
C LEU A 159 -9.09 3.37 -3.51
N TYR A 160 -8.68 2.45 -2.65
CA TYR A 160 -9.30 2.26 -1.34
C TYR A 160 -8.99 3.47 -0.47
N SER A 161 -10.03 4.18 -0.06
CA SER A 161 -9.95 5.18 1.00
C SER A 161 -10.39 4.53 2.31
N PRO A 162 -9.52 4.39 3.34
CA PRO A 162 -9.98 4.00 4.66
C PRO A 162 -10.98 5.06 5.14
N LYS A 163 -12.16 4.62 5.61
CA LYS A 163 -13.09 5.54 6.29
C LYS A 163 -12.36 6.10 7.54
N PRO A 164 -12.48 7.41 7.82
CA PRO A 164 -11.89 8.05 8.98
C PRO A 164 -12.44 7.49 10.29
#